data_AF-A0A9J9UC11-F1
#
_entry.id   AF-A0A9J9UC11-F1
#
_cell.length_a   1.000
_cell.length_b   1.000
_cell.length_c   1.000
_cell.angle_alpha   90.00
_cell.angle_beta   90.00
_cell.angle_gamma   90.00
#
_symmetry.space_group_name_H-M   'P 1'
#
loop_
_entity.id
_entity.type
_entity.pdbx_description
1 polymer ?
#
loop_
_entity_poly.entity_id
_entity_poly.type
_entity_poly.pdbx_seq_one_letter_code
_entity_poly.pdbx_strand_id
1 'polypeptide(L)'
;MQGSLQNWLPAPSWKALTASFFIAFGSLQAPAVMAQPSLPTLGDGLEMTTSAERKLGDRIIRELYRDPDYIDDAVLTEYVQSLFLPLVQAAKARGELSPELEERFAWEILLGRDRTVNAFALPGGYFGVHLGLIGVVSTRDELASVLAHELSHVTQRHISRLIAQQGRQTPLMLGALILGALAASRSPDAAQALMVGGQALAVQSQLNFSRDMEREADRVGYGLMAPAGFAPQGFVGMFDKLQQANRINDNGSWPYLRSHPLTTQRIADMHSRIPPGAAQPARATLEHLMMAARARVLMRPGVDAWRQWVAEPQDAGFAARPAPQRVAAWYAATLSAVQLGDMAAARKALRALQSSAGTDAAALRQARLLGAELELAAGDAPAALTYLQGSVVTEGSGVPGAPAPARPEMLLRTQALLRTGAAGEMAGPLQTWVATHPRDATVWQALAQVWQQQGQSLRAVRAEAEAHAARYDYAAAVDRFKAGQDLARRSSAAGDYIEASIIDTRLRAVESLLKEQAAER
;
A
#
# COMPACT_ATOMS: atom_id res chain seq x y z
N MET A 1 37.51 27.54 -93.61
CA MET A 1 38.86 27.19 -93.09
C MET A 1 38.60 26.45 -91.79
N GLN A 2 38.68 25.11 -91.78
CA GLN A 2 39.89 24.33 -91.40
C GLN A 2 40.31 24.58 -89.94
N GLY A 3 40.43 23.59 -89.04
CA GLY A 3 40.14 22.15 -89.13
C GLY A 3 40.37 21.40 -87.79
N SER A 4 39.93 20.14 -87.78
CA SER A 4 40.35 18.95 -86.98
C SER A 4 41.73 19.00 -86.28
N LEU A 5 41.96 18.34 -85.12
CA LEU A 5 42.33 16.91 -84.90
C LEU A 5 42.45 16.62 -83.36
N GLN A 6 42.21 15.44 -82.75
CA GLN A 6 42.92 14.12 -82.75
C GLN A 6 44.31 14.17 -82.02
N ASN A 7 44.72 13.35 -81.02
CA ASN A 7 44.09 12.24 -80.24
C ASN A 7 44.88 11.81 -78.95
N TRP A 8 44.23 11.03 -78.06
CA TRP A 8 44.77 9.91 -77.21
C TRP A 8 45.63 10.13 -75.92
N LEU A 9 45.57 9.13 -75.02
CA LEU A 9 46.32 8.91 -73.76
C LEU A 9 47.62 8.09 -74.01
N PRO A 10 48.59 8.04 -73.07
CA PRO A 10 48.64 6.89 -72.11
C PRO A 10 49.17 7.21 -70.69
N ALA A 11 49.05 6.25 -69.76
CA ALA A 11 49.64 6.27 -68.40
C ALA A 11 50.91 5.39 -68.30
N PRO A 12 51.75 5.53 -67.24
CA PRO A 12 52.06 4.34 -66.41
C PRO A 12 52.49 4.56 -64.93
N SER A 13 52.46 3.45 -64.16
CA SER A 13 53.34 3.01 -63.02
C SER A 13 53.68 3.96 -61.83
N TRP A 14 53.45 3.65 -60.53
CA TRP A 14 53.78 2.51 -59.61
C TRP A 14 55.05 2.68 -58.73
N LYS A 15 54.85 2.75 -57.39
CA LYS A 15 55.76 2.35 -56.27
C LYS A 15 57.00 3.26 -56.03
N ALA A 16 57.55 3.49 -54.82
CA ALA A 16 57.33 2.94 -53.46
C ALA A 16 57.79 3.90 -52.32
N LEU A 17 57.31 3.64 -51.07
CA LEU A 17 57.96 3.76 -49.73
C LEU A 17 58.87 5.00 -49.41
N THR A 18 58.62 5.76 -48.34
CA THR A 18 59.08 5.42 -46.95
C THR A 18 58.62 6.42 -45.85
N ALA A 19 58.70 5.97 -44.59
CA ALA A 19 58.90 6.74 -43.34
C ALA A 19 57.74 7.53 -42.67
N SER A 20 57.01 6.82 -41.81
CA SER A 20 56.76 7.10 -40.38
C SER A 20 56.54 8.53 -39.85
N PHE A 21 55.35 8.78 -39.30
CA PHE A 21 55.21 9.42 -37.98
C PHE A 21 54.11 8.73 -37.16
N PHE A 22 54.40 8.42 -35.89
CA PHE A 22 53.45 7.75 -34.98
C PHE A 22 52.42 8.74 -34.43
N ILE A 23 51.13 8.45 -34.57
CA ILE A 23 50.09 8.90 -33.63
C ILE A 23 49.31 7.66 -33.20
N ALA A 24 49.38 7.33 -31.91
CA ALA A 24 48.75 6.14 -31.36
C ALA A 24 47.24 6.37 -31.16
N PHE A 25 46.41 5.68 -31.94
CA PHE A 25 45.02 5.43 -31.60
C PHE A 25 44.91 4.05 -30.95
N GLY A 26 44.85 4.02 -29.62
CA GLY A 26 44.54 2.81 -28.87
C GLY A 26 43.08 2.41 -29.06
N SER A 27 42.84 1.39 -29.87
CA SER A 27 41.52 0.79 -30.03
C SER A 27 41.16 -0.05 -28.80
N LEU A 28 40.39 0.53 -27.88
CA LEU A 28 39.72 -0.21 -26.81
C LEU A 28 38.64 -1.13 -27.41
N GLN A 29 39.05 -2.36 -27.77
CA GLN A 29 38.11 -3.45 -28.00
C GLN A 29 37.53 -3.86 -26.64
N ALA A 30 36.25 -3.55 -26.42
CA ALA A 30 35.51 -4.10 -25.29
C ALA A 30 35.41 -5.63 -25.48
N PRO A 31 35.66 -6.44 -24.43
CA PRO A 31 35.48 -7.88 -24.52
C PRO A 31 33.99 -8.20 -24.72
N ALA A 32 33.69 -9.01 -25.73
CA ALA A 32 32.33 -9.51 -25.95
C ALA A 32 31.94 -10.43 -24.80
N VAL A 33 31.13 -9.93 -23.86
CA VAL A 33 30.53 -10.76 -22.80
C VAL A 33 29.50 -11.68 -23.45
N MET A 34 29.93 -12.89 -23.79
CA MET A 34 29.03 -13.99 -24.12
C MET A 34 28.22 -14.33 -22.87
N ALA A 35 26.98 -13.85 -22.83
CA ALA A 35 26.01 -14.29 -21.82
C ALA A 35 25.80 -15.80 -21.97
N GLN A 36 26.31 -16.58 -21.01
CA GLN A 36 25.96 -17.99 -20.93
C GLN A 36 24.49 -18.09 -20.52
N PRO A 37 23.62 -18.77 -21.29
CA PRO A 37 22.28 -19.05 -20.82
C PRO A 37 22.39 -19.95 -19.59
N SER A 38 21.88 -19.48 -18.45
CA SER A 38 21.75 -20.27 -17.23
C SER A 38 20.97 -21.54 -17.56
N LEU A 39 21.60 -22.71 -17.47
CA LEU A 39 20.90 -23.97 -17.65
C LEU A 39 19.86 -24.11 -16.53
N PRO A 40 18.60 -24.47 -16.85
CA PRO A 40 17.58 -24.71 -15.84
C PRO A 40 18.06 -25.79 -14.87
N THR A 41 17.86 -25.56 -13.58
CA THR A 41 18.16 -26.59 -12.59
C THR A 41 17.07 -27.67 -12.64
N LEU A 42 17.44 -28.92 -12.35
CA LEU A 42 16.48 -30.03 -12.26
C LEU A 42 15.59 -29.87 -11.01
N GLY A 43 14.62 -28.96 -11.13
CA GLY A 43 13.73 -28.47 -10.07
C GLY A 43 12.74 -27.40 -10.57
N ASP A 44 13.11 -26.62 -11.59
CA ASP A 44 12.35 -25.46 -12.11
C ASP A 44 10.93 -25.77 -12.66
N GLY A 45 10.56 -27.05 -12.79
CA GLY A 45 9.25 -27.50 -13.31
C GLY A 45 8.13 -27.66 -12.26
N LEU A 46 8.38 -27.33 -10.99
CA LEU A 46 7.44 -27.49 -9.87
C LEU A 46 7.08 -26.19 -9.14
N GLU A 47 7.92 -25.16 -9.17
CA GLU A 47 7.60 -23.87 -8.55
C GLU A 47 6.66 -23.04 -9.44
N MET A 48 5.81 -22.23 -8.79
CA MET A 48 4.91 -21.32 -9.49
C MET A 48 5.72 -20.17 -10.11
N THR A 49 5.41 -19.76 -11.35
CA THR A 49 6.05 -18.58 -11.95
C THR A 49 5.60 -17.30 -11.25
N THR A 50 6.43 -16.26 -11.22
CA THR A 50 6.09 -14.95 -10.63
C THR A 50 4.80 -14.35 -11.22
N SER A 51 4.57 -14.56 -12.52
CA SER A 51 3.36 -14.11 -13.21
C SER A 51 2.11 -14.91 -12.82
N ALA A 52 2.23 -16.21 -12.58
CA ALA A 52 1.13 -17.03 -12.06
C ALA A 52 0.83 -16.70 -10.58
N GLU A 53 1.87 -16.43 -9.78
CA GLU A 53 1.76 -15.98 -8.40
C GLU A 53 1.08 -14.61 -8.31
N ARG A 54 1.43 -13.68 -9.21
CA ARG A 54 0.74 -12.39 -9.36
C ARG A 54 -0.74 -12.55 -9.73
N LYS A 55 -1.07 -13.37 -10.73
CA LYS A 55 -2.47 -13.65 -11.12
C LYS A 55 -3.28 -14.28 -9.98
N LEU A 56 -2.69 -15.16 -9.17
CA LEU A 56 -3.34 -15.69 -7.97
C LEU A 56 -3.64 -14.56 -6.96
N GLY A 57 -2.69 -13.65 -6.74
CA GLY A 57 -2.86 -12.45 -5.92
C GLY A 57 -4.00 -11.54 -6.42
N ASP A 58 -3.98 -11.19 -7.71
CA ASP A 58 -4.98 -10.33 -8.34
C ASP A 58 -6.42 -10.87 -8.20
N ARG A 59 -6.60 -12.21 -8.25
CA ARG A 59 -7.91 -12.84 -8.02
C ARG A 59 -8.37 -12.74 -6.57
N ILE A 60 -7.46 -12.84 -5.61
CA ILE A 60 -7.77 -12.72 -4.18
C ILE A 60 -8.07 -11.25 -3.83
N ILE A 61 -7.21 -10.32 -4.28
CA ILE A 61 -7.29 -8.91 -3.89
C ILE A 61 -8.59 -8.23 -4.37
N ARG A 62 -9.10 -8.63 -5.54
CA ARG A 62 -10.39 -8.17 -6.07
C ARG A 62 -11.55 -8.42 -5.09
N GLU A 63 -11.54 -9.55 -4.39
CA GLU A 63 -12.61 -9.88 -3.44
C GLU A 63 -12.38 -9.24 -2.07
N LEU A 64 -11.13 -8.93 -1.67
CA LEU A 64 -10.84 -8.06 -0.51
C LEU A 64 -11.31 -6.62 -0.76
N TYR A 65 -11.12 -6.05 -1.96
CA TYR A 65 -11.63 -4.72 -2.32
C TYR A 65 -13.17 -4.62 -2.26
N ARG A 66 -13.87 -5.76 -2.23
CA ARG A 66 -15.34 -5.88 -2.07
C ARG A 66 -15.76 -6.23 -0.65
N ASP A 67 -14.83 -6.41 0.27
CA ASP A 67 -15.13 -6.75 1.64
C ASP A 67 -15.64 -5.51 2.42
N PRO A 68 -16.74 -5.61 3.19
CA PRO A 68 -17.25 -4.48 3.97
C PRO A 68 -16.26 -3.98 5.04
N ASP A 69 -15.30 -4.80 5.47
CA ASP A 69 -14.27 -4.41 6.42
C ASP A 69 -13.04 -3.77 5.75
N TYR A 70 -12.90 -3.82 4.42
CA TYR A 70 -11.87 -3.03 3.73
C TYR A 70 -12.04 -1.53 4.01
N ILE A 71 -10.94 -0.86 4.37
CA ILE A 71 -10.92 0.56 4.66
C ILE A 71 -9.76 1.25 3.94
N ASP A 72 -10.09 2.22 3.09
CA ASP A 72 -9.13 3.20 2.57
C ASP A 72 -9.17 4.47 3.42
N ASP A 73 -8.58 4.38 4.60
CA ASP A 73 -8.39 5.54 5.48
C ASP A 73 -7.11 6.27 5.07
N ALA A 74 -7.23 7.45 4.46
CA ALA A 74 -6.08 8.11 3.85
C ALA A 74 -4.90 8.32 4.82
N VAL A 75 -5.20 8.64 6.08
CA VAL A 75 -4.22 8.90 7.14
C VAL A 75 -3.51 7.63 7.58
N LEU A 76 -4.25 6.54 7.88
CA LEU A 76 -3.65 5.24 8.22
C LEU A 76 -2.92 4.60 7.04
N THR A 77 -3.46 4.70 5.83
CA THR A 77 -2.84 4.17 4.61
C THR A 77 -1.48 4.84 4.38
N GLU A 78 -1.40 6.17 4.46
CA GLU A 78 -0.13 6.90 4.37
C GLU A 78 0.82 6.50 5.50
N TYR A 79 0.33 6.45 6.74
CA TYR A 79 1.14 6.09 7.89
C TYR A 79 1.78 4.69 7.74
N VAL A 80 0.99 3.67 7.37
CA VAL A 80 1.48 2.31 7.18
C VAL A 80 2.43 2.22 5.97
N GLN A 81 2.14 2.93 4.87
CA GLN A 81 3.08 3.04 3.74
C GLN A 81 4.40 3.71 4.14
N SER A 82 4.39 4.70 5.02
CA SER A 82 5.61 5.35 5.55
C SER A 82 6.51 4.39 6.35
N LEU A 83 5.93 3.32 6.90
CA LEU A 83 6.68 2.24 7.56
C LEU A 83 7.14 1.16 6.58
N PHE A 84 6.28 0.82 5.61
CA PHE A 84 6.52 -0.27 4.66
C PHE A 84 7.51 0.07 3.55
N LEU A 85 7.41 1.26 2.94
CA LEU A 85 8.28 1.63 1.81
C LEU A 85 9.78 1.60 2.17
N PRO A 86 10.23 2.10 3.35
CA PRO A 86 11.63 1.94 3.77
C PRO A 86 12.07 0.47 3.91
N LEU A 87 11.17 -0.44 4.34
CA LEU A 87 11.46 -1.88 4.41
C LEU A 87 11.62 -2.51 3.02
N VAL A 88 10.79 -2.12 2.05
CA VAL A 88 10.93 -2.55 0.64
C VAL A 88 12.25 -2.04 0.04
N GLN A 89 12.63 -0.79 0.31
CA GLN A 89 13.91 -0.25 -0.15
C GLN A 89 15.11 -0.94 0.55
N ALA A 90 14.99 -1.30 1.83
CA ALA A 90 16.00 -2.09 2.52
C ALA A 90 16.14 -3.52 1.95
N ALA A 91 15.03 -4.18 1.63
CA ALA A 91 15.03 -5.48 0.96
C ALA A 91 15.69 -5.42 -0.41
N LYS A 92 15.39 -4.38 -1.21
CA LYS A 92 16.06 -4.11 -2.50
C LYS A 92 17.56 -3.87 -2.33
N ALA A 93 17.96 -2.99 -1.42
CA ALA A 93 19.37 -2.65 -1.19
C ALA A 93 20.20 -3.85 -0.69
N ARG A 94 19.56 -4.82 -0.03
CA ARG A 94 20.18 -6.07 0.45
C ARG A 94 20.15 -7.21 -0.58
N GLY A 95 19.43 -7.07 -1.69
CA GLY A 95 19.27 -8.11 -2.71
C GLY A 95 18.21 -9.18 -2.38
N GLU A 96 17.41 -9.00 -1.32
CA GLU A 96 16.28 -9.90 -1.00
C GLU A 96 15.15 -9.74 -2.04
N LEU A 97 15.03 -8.54 -2.64
CA LEU A 97 14.08 -8.25 -3.72
C LEU A 97 14.79 -8.36 -5.09
N SER A 98 14.50 -9.42 -5.85
CA SER A 98 15.02 -9.58 -7.21
C SER A 98 14.36 -8.62 -8.21
N PRO A 99 15.01 -8.26 -9.34
CA PRO A 99 14.40 -7.39 -10.35
C PRO A 99 13.09 -7.94 -10.93
N GLU A 100 12.96 -9.26 -11.05
CA GLU A 100 11.72 -9.91 -11.50
C GLU A 100 10.58 -9.74 -10.49
N LEU A 101 10.87 -9.91 -9.20
CA LEU A 101 9.88 -9.68 -8.14
C LEU A 101 9.51 -8.19 -8.05
N GLU A 102 10.48 -7.28 -8.19
CA GLU A 102 10.22 -5.84 -8.24
C GLU A 102 9.27 -5.46 -9.38
N GLU A 103 9.48 -5.98 -10.60
CA GLU A 103 8.63 -5.71 -11.77
C GLU A 103 7.24 -6.36 -11.68
N ARG A 104 7.16 -7.61 -11.20
CA ARG A 104 5.94 -8.44 -11.34
C ARG A 104 4.96 -8.30 -10.18
N PHE A 105 5.42 -8.05 -8.96
CA PHE A 105 4.56 -8.02 -7.77
C PHE A 105 3.96 -6.62 -7.52
N ALA A 106 2.94 -6.55 -6.67
CA ALA A 106 2.17 -5.33 -6.44
C ALA A 106 2.82 -4.39 -5.41
N TRP A 107 3.34 -4.96 -4.32
CA TRP A 107 3.86 -4.24 -3.15
C TRP A 107 2.80 -3.33 -2.50
N GLU A 108 1.54 -3.79 -2.49
CA GLU A 108 0.37 -3.06 -2.00
C GLU A 108 -0.08 -3.58 -0.63
N ILE A 109 -0.30 -2.67 0.34
CA ILE A 109 -0.94 -2.96 1.63
C ILE A 109 -2.40 -2.53 1.61
N LEU A 110 -3.29 -3.42 2.05
CA LEU A 110 -4.69 -3.13 2.35
C LEU A 110 -4.92 -3.14 3.87
N LEU A 111 -5.79 -2.25 4.33
CA LEU A 111 -6.22 -2.17 5.73
C LEU A 111 -7.62 -2.75 5.89
N GLY A 112 -7.82 -3.54 6.94
CA GLY A 112 -9.11 -4.14 7.32
C GLY A 112 -9.56 -3.68 8.71
N ARG A 113 -10.84 -3.32 8.86
CA ARG A 113 -11.47 -2.85 10.12
C ARG A 113 -11.51 -3.89 11.25
N ASP A 114 -11.10 -5.13 10.98
CA ASP A 114 -11.08 -6.20 11.97
C ASP A 114 -10.28 -5.78 13.22
N ARG A 115 -10.85 -6.11 14.38
CA ARG A 115 -10.34 -5.83 15.73
C ARG A 115 -9.30 -6.85 16.18
N THR A 116 -9.18 -7.98 15.48
CA THR A 116 -8.18 -9.01 15.78
C THR A 116 -6.78 -8.51 15.47
N VAL A 117 -5.79 -9.00 16.23
CA VAL A 117 -4.38 -8.73 15.95
C VAL A 117 -3.93 -9.66 14.82
N ASN A 118 -3.82 -9.10 13.62
CA ASN A 118 -3.34 -9.82 12.44
C ASN A 118 -2.63 -8.91 11.42
N ALA A 119 -1.70 -9.52 10.72
CA ALA A 119 -1.21 -9.12 9.40
C ALA A 119 -0.95 -10.39 8.58
N PHE A 120 -0.90 -10.27 7.26
CA PHE A 120 -0.63 -11.42 6.39
C PHE A 120 -0.08 -10.99 5.02
N ALA A 121 0.85 -11.77 4.48
CA ALA A 121 1.23 -11.77 3.07
C ALA A 121 0.27 -12.60 2.20
N LEU A 122 0.05 -12.15 0.96
CA LEU A 122 -0.68 -12.85 -0.09
C LEU A 122 0.22 -13.05 -1.33
N PRO A 123 -0.10 -14.03 -2.21
CA PRO A 123 0.57 -14.20 -3.49
C PRO A 123 0.65 -12.89 -4.29
N GLY A 124 1.74 -12.68 -5.02
CA GLY A 124 1.89 -11.50 -5.89
C GLY A 124 2.28 -10.20 -5.18
N GLY A 125 2.68 -10.27 -3.91
CA GLY A 125 3.13 -9.12 -3.12
C GLY A 125 1.99 -8.18 -2.70
N TYR A 126 0.84 -8.76 -2.36
CA TYR A 126 -0.19 -8.05 -1.60
C TYR A 126 -0.07 -8.36 -0.11
N PHE A 127 -0.48 -7.41 0.71
CA PHE A 127 -0.36 -7.49 2.17
C PHE A 127 -1.65 -7.01 2.82
N GLY A 128 -2.08 -7.67 3.89
CA GLY A 128 -3.21 -7.26 4.72
C GLY A 128 -2.75 -6.87 6.12
N VAL A 129 -3.31 -5.80 6.67
CA VAL A 129 -3.08 -5.37 8.06
C VAL A 129 -4.43 -5.08 8.73
N HIS A 130 -4.69 -5.73 9.86
CA HIS A 130 -5.90 -5.47 10.64
C HIS A 130 -5.70 -4.24 11.53
N LEU A 131 -6.74 -3.41 11.68
CA LEU A 131 -6.71 -2.26 12.59
C LEU A 131 -6.46 -2.68 14.05
N GLY A 132 -6.87 -3.89 14.44
CA GLY A 132 -6.53 -4.49 15.73
C GLY A 132 -5.02 -4.59 15.99
N LEU A 133 -4.20 -4.92 14.98
CA LEU A 133 -2.74 -4.93 15.13
C LEU A 133 -2.22 -3.51 15.40
N ILE A 134 -2.57 -2.54 14.55
CA ILE A 134 -2.15 -1.14 14.66
C ILE A 134 -2.59 -0.54 16.02
N GLY A 135 -3.73 -0.96 16.55
CA GLY A 135 -4.27 -0.50 17.83
C GLY A 135 -3.61 -1.07 19.09
N VAL A 136 -2.82 -2.15 18.99
CA VAL A 136 -2.24 -2.90 20.14
C VAL A 136 -0.71 -2.79 20.22
N VAL A 137 -0.04 -2.57 19.08
CA VAL A 137 1.37 -2.16 19.06
C VAL A 137 1.55 -0.83 19.80
N SER A 138 2.69 -0.69 20.45
CA SER A 138 3.05 0.46 21.29
C SER A 138 4.13 1.32 20.64
N THR A 139 4.84 0.81 19.64
CA THR A 139 5.84 1.55 18.87
C THR A 139 5.71 1.30 17.37
N ARG A 140 6.17 2.27 16.56
CA ARG A 140 6.25 2.09 15.10
C ARG A 140 7.17 0.94 14.71
N ASP A 141 8.17 0.64 15.55
CA ASP A 141 9.19 -0.37 15.31
C ASP A 141 8.64 -1.79 15.56
N GLU A 142 7.70 -1.96 16.49
CA GLU A 142 6.92 -3.21 16.61
C GLU A 142 6.06 -3.43 15.36
N LEU A 143 5.36 -2.40 14.86
CA LEU A 143 4.56 -2.53 13.63
C LEU A 143 5.44 -2.82 12.41
N ALA A 144 6.56 -2.10 12.28
CA ALA A 144 7.55 -2.34 11.23
C ALA A 144 8.16 -3.75 11.32
N SER A 145 8.32 -4.33 12.52
CA SER A 145 8.80 -5.71 12.66
C SER A 145 7.84 -6.75 12.05
N VAL A 146 6.52 -6.56 12.24
CA VAL A 146 5.51 -7.42 11.60
C VAL A 146 5.50 -7.20 10.09
N LEU A 147 5.54 -5.94 9.63
CA LEU A 147 5.62 -5.64 8.19
C LEU A 147 6.89 -6.21 7.54
N ALA A 148 8.02 -6.23 8.24
CA ALA A 148 9.27 -6.82 7.78
C ALA A 148 9.20 -8.35 7.72
N HIS A 149 8.50 -8.99 8.66
CA HIS A 149 8.22 -10.42 8.67
C HIS A 149 7.34 -10.83 7.48
N GLU A 150 6.21 -10.13 7.27
CA GLU A 150 5.34 -10.38 6.11
C GLU A 150 6.05 -10.11 4.78
N LEU A 151 6.81 -9.01 4.68
CA LEU A 151 7.63 -8.73 3.51
C LEU A 151 8.59 -9.89 3.19
N SER A 152 9.20 -10.47 4.23
CA SER A 152 10.10 -11.61 4.09
C SER A 152 9.38 -12.88 3.60
N HIS A 153 8.11 -13.11 3.98
CA HIS A 153 7.33 -14.21 3.39
C HIS A 153 7.15 -14.08 1.87
N VAL A 154 7.05 -12.86 1.36
CA VAL A 154 6.94 -12.56 -0.06
C VAL A 154 8.29 -12.63 -0.77
N THR A 155 9.34 -11.99 -0.26
CA THR A 155 10.68 -12.01 -0.91
C THR A 155 11.25 -13.42 -0.96
N GLN A 156 11.09 -14.19 0.13
CA GLN A 156 11.53 -15.58 0.20
C GLN A 156 10.56 -16.57 -0.49
N ARG A 157 9.52 -16.05 -1.17
CA ARG A 157 8.52 -16.81 -1.94
C ARG A 157 7.92 -17.99 -1.18
N HIS A 158 7.67 -17.82 0.13
CA HIS A 158 7.23 -18.93 1.00
C HIS A 158 5.90 -19.54 0.53
N ILE A 159 5.00 -18.72 -0.02
CA ILE A 159 3.71 -19.20 -0.54
C ILE A 159 3.90 -20.06 -1.80
N SER A 160 4.74 -19.63 -2.76
CA SER A 160 5.12 -20.46 -3.92
C SER A 160 5.77 -21.78 -3.50
N ARG A 161 6.74 -21.73 -2.57
CA ARG A 161 7.42 -22.93 -2.05
C ARG A 161 6.45 -23.89 -1.35
N LEU A 162 5.50 -23.38 -0.57
CA LEU A 162 4.45 -24.17 0.10
C LEU A 162 3.51 -24.85 -0.92
N ILE A 163 3.07 -24.11 -1.94
CA ILE A 163 2.23 -24.63 -3.04
C ILE A 163 2.98 -25.73 -3.82
N ALA A 164 4.27 -25.53 -4.13
CA ALA A 164 5.10 -26.51 -4.82
C ALA A 164 5.25 -27.82 -4.00
N GLN A 165 5.41 -27.72 -2.68
CA GLN A 165 5.49 -28.88 -1.77
C GLN A 165 4.16 -29.63 -1.64
N GLN A 166 3.02 -28.94 -1.69
CA GLN A 166 1.69 -29.56 -1.57
C GLN A 166 1.11 -30.07 -2.91
N GLY A 167 1.68 -29.68 -4.05
CA GLY A 167 1.33 -30.20 -5.37
C GLY A 167 0.30 -29.39 -6.17
N ARG A 168 0.12 -29.76 -7.45
CA ARG A 168 -0.52 -28.92 -8.49
C ARG A 168 -2.01 -28.59 -8.28
N GLN A 169 -2.74 -29.30 -7.41
CA GLN A 169 -4.16 -29.01 -7.13
C GLN A 169 -4.36 -27.95 -6.04
N THR A 170 -3.33 -27.71 -5.21
CA THR A 170 -3.37 -26.80 -4.07
C THR A 170 -3.68 -25.33 -4.40
N PRO A 171 -3.14 -24.67 -5.45
CA PRO A 171 -3.36 -23.23 -5.62
C PRO A 171 -4.81 -22.87 -6.00
N LEU A 172 -5.54 -23.78 -6.67
CA LEU A 172 -6.98 -23.62 -6.89
C LEU A 172 -7.77 -23.79 -5.59
N MET A 173 -7.41 -24.80 -4.79
CA MET A 173 -8.01 -25.02 -3.47
C MET A 173 -7.78 -23.80 -2.57
N LEU A 174 -6.54 -23.33 -2.43
CA LEU A 174 -6.15 -22.18 -1.60
C LEU A 174 -6.91 -20.91 -2.00
N GLY A 175 -7.04 -20.65 -3.30
CA GLY A 175 -7.86 -19.54 -3.81
C GLY A 175 -9.33 -19.68 -3.41
N ALA A 176 -9.97 -20.81 -3.73
CA ALA A 176 -11.37 -21.08 -3.37
C ALA A 176 -11.64 -21.03 -1.85
N LEU A 177 -10.62 -21.33 -1.05
CA LEU A 177 -10.63 -21.45 0.40
C LEU A 177 -10.47 -20.09 1.10
N ILE A 178 -9.61 -19.20 0.58
CA ILE A 178 -9.56 -17.78 0.95
C ILE A 178 -10.88 -17.09 0.56
N LEU A 179 -11.38 -17.34 -0.65
CA LEU A 179 -12.67 -16.81 -1.11
C LEU A 179 -13.86 -17.34 -0.29
N GLY A 180 -13.82 -18.61 0.13
CA GLY A 180 -14.80 -19.20 1.03
C GLY A 180 -14.80 -18.55 2.41
N ALA A 181 -13.62 -18.26 2.98
CA ALA A 181 -13.50 -17.53 4.24
C ALA A 181 -14.04 -16.08 4.15
N LEU A 182 -13.74 -15.38 3.05
CA LEU A 182 -14.28 -14.04 2.76
C LEU A 182 -15.79 -14.03 2.45
N ALA A 183 -16.37 -15.16 2.01
CA ALA A 183 -17.81 -15.33 1.90
C ALA A 183 -18.45 -15.65 3.26
N ALA A 184 -17.75 -16.38 4.12
CA ALA A 184 -18.18 -16.71 5.48
C ALA A 184 -18.26 -15.49 6.39
N SER A 185 -17.28 -14.57 6.32
CA SER A 185 -17.29 -13.31 7.08
C SER A 185 -18.51 -12.42 6.75
N ARG A 186 -19.12 -12.61 5.57
CA ARG A 186 -20.28 -11.85 5.09
C ARG A 186 -21.63 -12.38 5.56
N SER A 187 -21.72 -13.58 6.14
CA SER A 187 -22.95 -14.03 6.82
C SER A 187 -22.69 -15.03 7.96
N PRO A 188 -23.28 -14.82 9.17
CA PRO A 188 -23.14 -15.75 10.28
C PRO A 188 -23.54 -17.20 9.94
N ASP A 189 -24.58 -17.36 9.12
CA ASP A 189 -25.11 -18.67 8.73
C ASP A 189 -24.15 -19.45 7.82
N ALA A 190 -23.42 -18.77 6.91
CA ALA A 190 -22.39 -19.42 6.09
C ALA A 190 -21.15 -19.79 6.91
N ALA A 191 -20.78 -18.99 7.90
CA ALA A 191 -19.75 -19.37 8.87
C ALA A 191 -20.16 -20.63 9.65
N GLN A 192 -21.44 -20.76 10.00
CA GLN A 192 -21.97 -21.95 10.66
C GLN A 192 -21.96 -23.18 9.75
N ALA A 193 -22.31 -23.04 8.47
CA ALA A 193 -22.19 -24.11 7.46
C ALA A 193 -20.75 -24.61 7.28
N LEU A 194 -19.76 -23.70 7.26
CA LEU A 194 -18.34 -24.04 7.15
C LEU A 194 -17.75 -24.65 8.43
N MET A 195 -18.25 -24.27 9.61
CA MET A 195 -17.87 -24.88 10.89
C MET A 195 -18.42 -26.30 11.05
N VAL A 196 -19.66 -26.57 10.63
CA VAL A 196 -20.28 -27.90 10.70
C VAL A 196 -19.57 -28.91 9.79
N GLY A 197 -18.98 -28.47 8.67
CA GLY A 197 -18.26 -29.34 7.74
C GLY A 197 -16.84 -29.74 8.15
N GLY A 198 -16.29 -29.21 9.25
CA GLY A 198 -14.89 -29.45 9.69
C GLY A 198 -13.81 -28.86 8.77
N GLN A 199 -14.16 -28.45 7.55
CA GLN A 199 -13.25 -27.91 6.54
C GLN A 199 -12.58 -26.61 6.98
N ALA A 200 -13.26 -25.75 7.77
CA ALA A 200 -12.68 -24.51 8.31
C ALA A 200 -11.43 -24.72 9.19
N LEU A 201 -11.29 -25.87 9.85
CA LEU A 201 -10.08 -26.22 10.59
C LEU A 201 -8.95 -26.71 9.67
N ALA A 202 -9.31 -27.40 8.57
CA ALA A 202 -8.36 -27.79 7.54
C ALA A 202 -7.78 -26.55 6.80
N VAL A 203 -8.65 -25.58 6.46
CA VAL A 203 -8.28 -24.24 5.94
C VAL A 203 -7.14 -23.61 6.74
N GLN A 204 -7.33 -23.50 8.06
CA GLN A 204 -6.35 -22.86 8.93
C GLN A 204 -5.06 -23.69 9.04
N SER A 205 -5.15 -25.02 9.03
CA SER A 205 -3.96 -25.89 9.11
C SER A 205 -3.06 -25.87 7.87
N GLN A 206 -3.59 -25.56 6.68
CA GLN A 206 -2.88 -25.64 5.40
C GLN A 206 -2.08 -24.37 5.05
N LEU A 207 -2.40 -23.24 5.68
CA LEU A 207 -1.71 -21.95 5.50
C LEU A 207 -0.59 -21.69 6.51
N ASN A 208 -0.37 -22.61 7.46
CA ASN A 208 0.71 -22.47 8.43
C ASN A 208 2.07 -22.64 7.75
N PHE A 209 2.87 -21.57 7.75
CA PHE A 209 4.24 -21.63 7.29
C PHE A 209 5.04 -22.63 8.13
N SER A 210 6.00 -23.31 7.49
CA SER A 210 6.85 -24.26 8.22
C SER A 210 7.67 -23.53 9.28
N ARG A 211 8.07 -24.24 10.35
CA ARG A 211 8.94 -23.66 11.39
C ARG A 211 10.24 -23.10 10.82
N ASP A 212 10.67 -23.59 9.65
CA ASP A 212 11.90 -23.18 8.98
C ASP A 212 11.67 -21.89 8.19
N MET A 213 10.55 -21.78 7.47
CA MET A 213 10.10 -20.56 6.81
C MET A 213 9.88 -19.42 7.81
N GLU A 214 9.27 -19.69 8.97
CA GLU A 214 9.11 -18.69 10.03
C GLU A 214 10.46 -18.17 10.56
N ARG A 215 11.46 -19.04 10.74
CA ARG A 215 12.82 -18.61 11.12
C ARG A 215 13.56 -17.89 10.00
N GLU A 216 13.28 -18.22 8.74
CA GLU A 216 13.82 -17.51 7.58
C GLU A 216 13.25 -16.08 7.54
N ALA A 217 11.93 -15.94 7.67
CA ALA A 217 11.22 -14.66 7.71
C ALA A 217 11.65 -13.78 8.90
N ASP A 218 11.75 -14.34 10.11
CA ASP A 218 12.25 -13.62 11.29
C ASP A 218 13.63 -12.99 11.02
N ARG A 219 14.53 -13.75 10.39
CA ARG A 219 15.95 -13.36 10.21
C ARG A 219 16.14 -12.36 9.09
N VAL A 220 15.46 -12.56 7.95
CA VAL A 220 15.47 -11.60 6.84
C VAL A 220 14.84 -10.29 7.31
N GLY A 221 13.64 -10.36 7.91
CA GLY A 221 12.91 -9.20 8.43
C GLY A 221 13.69 -8.41 9.47
N TYR A 222 14.32 -9.09 10.45
CA TYR A 222 15.23 -8.45 11.42
C TYR A 222 16.38 -7.71 10.71
N GLY A 223 16.93 -8.30 9.65
CA GLY A 223 17.98 -7.72 8.81
C GLY A 223 17.55 -6.49 7.99
N LEU A 224 16.24 -6.28 7.80
CA LEU A 224 15.68 -5.10 7.11
C LEU A 224 15.52 -3.89 8.05
N MET A 225 15.27 -4.14 9.34
CA MET A 225 14.87 -3.10 10.31
C MET A 225 15.83 -1.91 10.38
N ALA A 226 17.10 -2.16 10.71
CA ALA A 226 18.07 -1.09 10.90
C ALA A 226 18.38 -0.30 9.60
N PRO A 227 18.59 -0.94 8.42
CA PRO A 227 18.71 -0.23 7.15
C PRO A 227 17.47 0.59 6.77
N ALA A 228 16.27 0.14 7.14
CA ALA A 228 15.02 0.88 6.94
C ALA A 228 14.78 2.00 7.98
N GLY A 229 15.69 2.18 8.95
CA GLY A 229 15.61 3.21 9.99
C GLY A 229 14.72 2.84 11.19
N PHE A 230 14.43 1.56 11.40
CA PHE A 230 13.68 1.04 12.55
C PHE A 230 14.58 0.33 13.56
N ALA A 231 14.18 0.37 14.83
CA ALA A 231 14.85 -0.32 15.92
C ALA A 231 14.59 -1.84 15.83
N PRO A 232 15.61 -2.71 15.64
CA PRO A 232 15.40 -4.16 15.55
C PRO A 232 14.78 -4.78 16.82
N GLN A 233 14.87 -4.08 17.95
CA GLN A 233 14.19 -4.40 19.21
C GLN A 233 12.65 -4.52 19.06
N GLY A 234 12.06 -3.94 18.00
CA GLY A 234 10.65 -4.11 17.66
C GLY A 234 10.21 -5.57 17.53
N PHE A 235 11.06 -6.46 16.99
CA PHE A 235 10.80 -7.90 16.93
C PHE A 235 10.60 -8.51 18.32
N VAL A 236 11.45 -8.14 19.28
CA VAL A 236 11.36 -8.64 20.66
C VAL A 236 10.13 -8.06 21.36
N GLY A 237 9.84 -6.76 21.21
CA GLY A 237 8.62 -6.16 21.76
C GLY A 237 7.34 -6.82 21.25
N MET A 238 7.29 -7.16 19.95
CA MET A 238 6.18 -7.90 19.36
C MET A 238 6.12 -9.35 19.86
N PHE A 239 7.25 -10.04 19.97
CA PHE A 239 7.31 -11.42 20.45
C PHE A 239 6.91 -11.54 21.93
N ASP A 240 7.26 -10.56 22.77
CA ASP A 240 6.83 -10.49 24.17
C ASP A 240 5.31 -10.32 24.28
N LYS A 241 4.70 -9.44 23.45
CA LYS A 241 3.24 -9.27 23.36
C LYS A 241 2.55 -10.58 22.94
N LEU A 242 3.07 -11.24 21.90
CA LEU A 242 2.56 -12.52 21.41
C LEU A 242 2.71 -13.65 22.44
N GLN A 243 3.83 -13.70 23.17
CA GLN A 243 4.05 -14.64 24.27
C GLN A 243 3.08 -14.37 25.43
N GLN A 244 2.81 -13.10 25.76
CA GLN A 244 1.84 -12.72 26.78
C GLN A 244 0.42 -13.13 26.38
N ALA A 245 0.01 -12.88 25.13
CA ALA A 245 -1.29 -13.29 24.60
C ALA A 245 -1.48 -14.82 24.68
N ASN A 246 -0.47 -15.59 24.25
CA ASN A 246 -0.51 -17.05 24.27
C ASN A 246 -0.64 -17.64 25.70
N ARG A 247 -0.10 -16.95 26.72
CA ARG A 247 -0.24 -17.37 28.14
C ARG A 247 -1.64 -17.18 28.72
N ILE A 248 -2.44 -16.25 28.20
CA ILE A 248 -3.71 -15.81 28.80
C ILE A 248 -4.90 -16.68 28.33
N ASN A 249 -4.63 -17.73 27.54
CA ASN A 249 -5.59 -18.48 26.73
C ASN A 249 -6.19 -17.56 25.64
N ASP A 250 -5.75 -17.72 24.38
CA ASP A 250 -6.25 -16.90 23.27
C ASP A 250 -7.76 -17.02 23.16
N ASN A 251 -8.46 -15.90 23.40
CA ASN A 251 -9.92 -15.79 23.26
C ASN A 251 -10.36 -15.63 21.79
N GLY A 252 -9.44 -15.89 20.85
CA GLY A 252 -9.62 -15.76 19.40
C GLY A 252 -9.12 -14.42 18.85
N SER A 253 -8.73 -13.46 19.70
CA SER A 253 -8.31 -12.12 19.26
C SER A 253 -6.92 -12.07 18.63
N TRP A 254 -6.13 -13.16 18.68
CA TRP A 254 -4.77 -13.22 18.11
C TRP A 254 -4.64 -14.30 17.01
N PRO A 255 -5.40 -14.21 15.89
CA PRO A 255 -5.26 -15.12 14.75
C PRO A 255 -3.83 -15.19 14.19
N TYR A 256 -3.02 -14.14 14.35
CA TYR A 256 -1.60 -14.14 13.97
C TYR A 256 -0.81 -15.30 14.60
N LEU A 257 -1.11 -15.70 15.85
CA LEU A 257 -0.47 -16.85 16.49
C LEU A 257 -0.81 -18.20 15.84
N ARG A 258 -1.93 -18.27 15.10
CA ARG A 258 -2.36 -19.48 14.39
C ARG A 258 -1.59 -19.65 13.08
N SER A 259 -1.47 -18.59 12.27
CA SER A 259 -0.70 -18.61 11.00
C SER A 259 0.81 -18.54 11.21
N HIS A 260 1.28 -17.87 12.26
CA HIS A 260 2.69 -17.70 12.62
C HIS A 260 2.99 -18.27 14.01
N PRO A 261 3.14 -19.60 14.16
CA PRO A 261 3.37 -20.22 15.47
C PRO A 261 4.64 -19.73 16.16
N LEU A 262 4.46 -18.98 17.25
CA LEU A 262 5.57 -18.49 18.06
C LEU A 262 6.15 -19.63 18.90
N THR A 263 7.45 -19.88 18.75
CA THR A 263 8.17 -20.93 19.49
C THR A 263 9.24 -20.33 20.40
N THR A 264 9.58 -21.02 21.48
CA THR A 264 10.69 -20.63 22.37
C THR A 264 12.02 -20.47 21.62
N GLN A 265 12.24 -21.24 20.57
CA GLN A 265 13.42 -21.12 19.70
C GLN A 265 13.45 -19.80 18.91
N ARG A 266 12.32 -19.37 18.33
CA ARG A 266 12.23 -18.07 17.62
C ARG A 266 12.46 -16.91 18.58
N ILE A 267 11.85 -16.98 19.76
CA ILE A 267 12.03 -16.00 20.83
C ILE A 267 13.51 -15.91 21.23
N ALA A 268 14.16 -17.04 21.50
CA ALA A 268 15.59 -17.08 21.83
C ALA A 268 16.49 -16.55 20.69
N ASP A 269 16.19 -16.88 19.43
CA ASP A 269 16.92 -16.35 18.26
C ASP A 269 16.84 -14.82 18.21
N MET A 270 15.64 -14.23 18.35
CA MET A 270 15.48 -12.76 18.33
C MET A 270 16.12 -12.06 19.53
N HIS A 271 15.99 -12.57 20.76
CA HIS A 271 16.72 -12.00 21.90
C HIS A 271 18.24 -12.09 21.74
N SER A 272 18.75 -13.19 21.17
CA SER A 272 20.21 -13.37 20.97
C SER A 272 20.82 -12.38 19.97
N ARG A 273 19.99 -11.74 19.13
CA ARG A 273 20.42 -10.77 18.10
C ARG A 273 20.51 -9.34 18.61
N ILE A 274 19.93 -9.03 19.77
CA ILE A 274 20.06 -7.70 20.40
C ILE A 274 21.46 -7.60 21.02
N PRO A 275 22.32 -6.68 20.59
CA PRO A 275 23.65 -6.54 21.16
C PRO A 275 23.60 -6.15 22.65
N PRO A 276 24.45 -6.74 23.51
CA PRO A 276 24.58 -6.29 24.89
C PRO A 276 24.88 -4.78 24.95
N GLY A 277 24.06 -4.03 25.69
CA GLY A 277 24.18 -2.57 25.79
C GLY A 277 23.40 -1.76 24.74
N ALA A 278 22.82 -2.37 23.70
CA ALA A 278 21.87 -1.70 22.78
C ALA A 278 20.49 -1.44 23.41
N ALA A 279 20.42 -1.33 24.74
CA ALA A 279 19.23 -1.40 25.55
C ALA A 279 18.63 -0.01 25.84
N GLN A 280 18.18 0.67 24.79
CA GLN A 280 17.02 1.57 24.94
C GLN A 280 15.87 0.97 24.13
N PRO A 281 14.75 0.57 24.77
CA PRO A 281 13.57 0.17 24.02
C PRO A 281 13.10 1.33 23.15
N ALA A 282 12.58 1.02 21.96
CA ALA A 282 12.04 2.01 21.05
C ALA A 282 11.00 2.87 21.79
N ARG A 283 11.13 4.19 21.67
CA ARG A 283 10.18 5.12 22.30
C ARG A 283 9.00 5.34 21.36
N ALA A 284 7.80 5.19 21.88
CA ALA A 284 6.57 5.50 21.16
C ALA A 284 6.58 6.97 20.69
N THR A 285 6.47 7.21 19.38
CA THR A 285 6.29 8.55 18.84
C THR A 285 4.84 9.02 19.07
N LEU A 286 4.61 10.32 19.19
CA LEU A 286 3.26 10.86 19.35
C LEU A 286 2.37 10.49 18.15
N GLU A 287 2.92 10.54 16.94
CA GLU A 287 2.24 10.09 15.72
C GLU A 287 1.82 8.62 15.80
N HIS A 288 2.70 7.69 16.17
CA HIS A 288 2.33 6.28 16.27
C HIS A 288 1.18 6.06 17.26
N LEU A 289 1.21 6.75 18.41
CA LEU A 289 0.16 6.65 19.43
C LEU A 289 -1.18 7.26 18.94
N MET A 290 -1.14 8.32 18.13
CA MET A 290 -2.33 8.85 17.45
C MET A 290 -2.87 7.88 16.41
N MET A 291 -2.01 7.17 15.66
CA MET A 291 -2.42 6.19 14.65
C MET A 291 -3.00 4.92 15.30
N ALA A 292 -2.43 4.46 16.42
CA ALA A 292 -3.00 3.41 17.25
C ALA A 292 -4.35 3.83 17.87
N ALA A 293 -4.51 5.11 18.26
CA ALA A 293 -5.81 5.65 18.67
C ALA A 293 -6.81 5.67 17.49
N ARG A 294 -6.39 6.13 16.31
CA ARG A 294 -7.20 6.17 15.09
C ARG A 294 -7.70 4.77 14.71
N ALA A 295 -6.82 3.78 14.65
CA ALA A 295 -7.15 2.40 14.35
C ALA A 295 -8.18 1.83 15.35
N ARG A 296 -8.01 2.08 16.66
CA ARG A 296 -8.96 1.67 17.70
C ARG A 296 -10.35 2.31 17.55
N VAL A 297 -10.45 3.53 17.03
CA VAL A 297 -11.76 4.17 16.77
C VAL A 297 -12.40 3.63 15.47
N LEU A 298 -11.60 3.44 14.42
CA LEU A 298 -12.07 3.03 13.10
C LEU A 298 -12.38 1.53 12.96
N MET A 299 -11.91 0.67 13.89
CA MET A 299 -12.35 -0.73 14.03
C MET A 299 -13.78 -0.89 14.61
N ARG A 300 -14.53 0.23 14.66
CA ARG A 300 -15.95 0.33 15.07
C ARG A 300 -16.28 -0.48 16.32
N PRO A 301 -15.64 -0.21 17.48
CA PRO A 301 -15.80 -1.01 18.71
C PRO A 301 -17.24 -1.05 19.23
N GLY A 302 -18.02 0.01 18.98
CA GLY A 302 -19.40 0.18 19.44
C GLY A 302 -19.60 1.57 20.04
N VAL A 303 -20.86 2.01 20.12
CA VAL A 303 -21.23 3.35 20.59
C VAL A 303 -20.74 3.60 22.03
N ASP A 304 -20.80 2.60 22.90
CA ASP A 304 -20.41 2.76 24.31
C ASP A 304 -18.89 2.87 24.50
N ALA A 305 -18.09 2.20 23.66
CA ALA A 305 -16.64 2.37 23.65
C ALA A 305 -16.24 3.78 23.17
N TRP A 306 -16.93 4.32 22.16
CA TRP A 306 -16.74 5.71 21.75
C TRP A 306 -17.13 6.70 22.85
N ARG A 307 -18.26 6.48 23.55
CA ARG A 307 -18.66 7.29 24.72
C ARG A 307 -17.60 7.24 25.83
N GLN A 308 -17.05 6.06 26.11
CA GLN A 308 -15.99 5.88 27.09
C GLN A 308 -14.73 6.68 26.73
N TRP A 309 -14.27 6.65 25.46
CA TRP A 309 -13.11 7.42 25.04
C TRP A 309 -13.36 8.94 24.97
N VAL A 310 -14.60 9.39 24.72
CA VAL A 310 -14.96 10.81 24.89
C VAL A 310 -14.90 11.25 26.35
N ALA A 311 -15.25 10.35 27.28
CA ALA A 311 -15.24 10.61 28.72
C ALA A 311 -13.85 10.49 29.37
N GLU A 312 -12.98 9.59 28.87
CA GLU A 312 -11.65 9.28 29.44
C GLU A 312 -10.79 10.50 29.81
N PRO A 313 -10.74 11.60 29.03
CA PRO A 313 -9.98 12.80 29.43
C PRO A 313 -10.54 13.57 30.64
N GLN A 314 -11.72 13.20 31.14
CA GLN A 314 -12.32 13.72 32.37
C GLN A 314 -12.05 12.81 33.59
N ASP A 315 -11.41 11.64 33.41
CA ASP A 315 -11.14 10.69 34.49
C ASP A 315 -10.27 11.31 35.60
N ALA A 316 -10.57 10.95 36.85
CA ALA A 316 -9.73 11.27 37.98
C ALA A 316 -8.31 10.68 37.76
N GLY A 317 -7.29 11.55 37.74
CA GLY A 317 -5.91 11.18 37.46
C GLY A 317 -5.48 11.28 35.98
N PHE A 318 -6.37 11.61 35.03
CA PHE A 318 -5.99 11.80 33.62
C PHE A 318 -4.85 12.83 33.45
N ALA A 319 -4.90 13.95 34.17
CA ALA A 319 -3.87 14.99 34.14
C ALA A 319 -2.48 14.50 34.59
N ALA A 320 -2.42 13.48 35.46
CA ALA A 320 -1.18 12.88 35.95
C ALA A 320 -0.58 11.83 35.00
N ARG A 321 -1.33 11.35 33.99
CA ARG A 321 -0.81 10.41 32.99
C ARG A 321 0.31 11.05 32.15
N PRO A 322 1.31 10.29 31.68
CA PRO A 322 2.35 10.78 30.77
C PRO A 322 1.79 11.51 29.54
N ALA A 323 2.45 12.58 29.10
CA ALA A 323 1.97 13.40 27.98
C ALA A 323 1.65 12.60 26.70
N PRO A 324 2.45 11.61 26.25
CA PRO A 324 2.11 10.80 25.08
C PRO A 324 0.79 10.02 25.22
N GLN A 325 0.47 9.53 26.42
CA GLN A 325 -0.80 8.84 26.68
C GLN A 325 -1.98 9.81 26.64
N ARG A 326 -1.82 11.02 27.20
CA ARG A 326 -2.86 12.06 27.13
C ARG A 326 -3.12 12.51 25.69
N VAL A 327 -2.07 12.65 24.88
CA VAL A 327 -2.17 12.96 23.44
C VAL A 327 -2.97 11.89 22.70
N ALA A 328 -2.65 10.61 22.91
CA ALA A 328 -3.37 9.49 22.31
C ALA A 328 -4.85 9.46 22.70
N ALA A 329 -5.15 9.71 23.99
CA ALA A 329 -6.51 9.76 24.51
C ALA A 329 -7.30 10.96 23.97
N TRP A 330 -6.70 12.16 23.86
CA TRP A 330 -7.35 13.31 23.23
C TRP A 330 -7.63 13.08 21.74
N TYR A 331 -6.76 12.36 21.03
CA TYR A 331 -7.01 11.95 19.64
C TYR A 331 -8.20 10.99 19.56
N ALA A 332 -8.20 9.94 20.39
CA ALA A 332 -9.31 8.97 20.47
C ALA A 332 -10.64 9.65 20.84
N ALA A 333 -10.65 10.54 21.82
CA ALA A 333 -11.81 11.31 22.25
C ALA A 333 -12.36 12.20 21.12
N THR A 334 -11.47 12.91 20.41
CA THR A 334 -11.86 13.78 19.29
C THR A 334 -12.51 12.97 18.17
N LEU A 335 -11.85 11.91 17.69
CA LEU A 335 -12.40 11.09 16.60
C LEU A 335 -13.65 10.31 17.03
N SER A 336 -13.73 9.86 18.28
CA SER A 336 -14.94 9.20 18.82
C SER A 336 -16.13 10.15 18.92
N ALA A 337 -15.91 11.41 19.32
CA ALA A 337 -16.95 12.43 19.31
C ALA A 337 -17.46 12.72 17.88
N VAL A 338 -16.57 12.71 16.88
CA VAL A 338 -16.96 12.76 15.46
C VAL A 338 -17.82 11.56 15.06
N GLN A 339 -17.44 10.32 15.41
CA GLN A 339 -18.25 9.13 15.13
C GLN A 339 -19.63 9.16 15.83
N LEU A 340 -19.75 9.82 16.98
CA LEU A 340 -21.00 10.00 17.73
C LEU A 340 -21.86 11.18 17.23
N GLY A 341 -21.36 12.01 16.31
CA GLY A 341 -22.04 13.23 15.86
C GLY A 341 -21.92 14.43 16.82
N ASP A 342 -21.20 14.30 17.95
CA ASP A 342 -21.02 15.39 18.92
C ASP A 342 -19.86 16.32 18.50
N MET A 343 -20.16 17.22 17.57
CA MET A 343 -19.20 18.21 17.07
C MET A 343 -18.74 19.20 18.16
N ALA A 344 -19.53 19.40 19.22
CA ALA A 344 -19.17 20.30 20.32
C ALA A 344 -18.08 19.67 21.21
N ALA A 345 -18.27 18.41 21.61
CA ALA A 345 -17.26 17.63 22.30
C ALA A 345 -16.01 17.42 21.42
N ALA A 346 -16.18 17.12 20.13
CA ALA A 346 -15.07 16.96 19.20
C ALA A 346 -14.19 18.22 19.12
N ARG A 347 -14.77 19.41 18.92
CA ARG A 347 -14.00 20.67 18.86
C ARG A 347 -13.33 21.00 20.20
N LYS A 348 -13.94 20.64 21.33
CA LYS A 348 -13.34 20.80 22.67
C LYS A 348 -12.13 19.87 22.85
N ALA A 349 -12.26 18.60 22.50
CA ALA A 349 -11.18 17.61 22.58
C ALA A 349 -10.03 17.94 21.62
N LEU A 350 -10.33 18.41 20.40
CA LEU A 350 -9.34 18.81 19.41
C LEU A 350 -8.44 19.97 19.89
N ARG A 351 -9.03 20.99 20.52
CA ARG A 351 -8.22 22.08 21.11
C ARG A 351 -7.27 21.56 22.19
N ALA A 352 -7.75 20.65 23.05
CA ALA A 352 -6.92 20.02 24.07
C ALA A 352 -5.84 19.09 23.48
N LEU A 353 -6.13 18.40 22.37
CA LEU A 353 -5.17 17.64 21.57
C LEU A 353 -4.04 18.53 21.05
N GLN A 354 -4.39 19.64 20.39
CA GLN A 354 -3.43 20.60 19.85
C GLN A 354 -2.52 21.19 20.94
N SER A 355 -3.09 21.60 22.07
CA SER A 355 -2.28 22.06 23.22
C SER A 355 -1.40 20.95 23.82
N SER A 356 -1.85 19.69 23.80
CA SER A 356 -1.09 18.56 24.35
C SER A 356 0.02 18.06 23.42
N ALA A 357 -0.11 18.26 22.09
CA ALA A 357 0.91 17.91 21.10
C ALA A 357 2.18 18.78 21.19
N GLY A 358 2.09 19.96 21.81
CA GLY A 358 3.23 20.86 22.01
C GLY A 358 3.81 21.34 20.68
N THR A 359 5.09 21.08 20.45
CA THR A 359 5.83 21.48 19.24
C THR A 359 6.19 20.31 18.33
N ASP A 360 5.64 19.11 18.56
CA ASP A 360 5.91 17.94 17.71
C ASP A 360 5.19 18.11 16.36
N ALA A 361 5.98 18.27 15.29
CA ALA A 361 5.46 18.61 13.97
C ALA A 361 4.57 17.49 13.37
N ALA A 362 4.87 16.21 13.65
CA ALA A 362 4.08 15.09 13.18
C ALA A 362 2.73 15.05 13.93
N ALA A 363 2.76 15.14 15.27
CA ALA A 363 1.57 15.24 16.11
C ALA A 363 0.67 16.43 15.70
N LEU A 364 1.25 17.59 15.43
CA LEU A 364 0.52 18.77 14.96
C LEU A 364 -0.06 18.59 13.55
N ARG A 365 0.62 17.88 12.64
CA ARG A 365 0.04 17.49 11.33
C ARG A 365 -1.16 16.56 11.52
N GLN A 366 -1.02 15.51 12.32
CA GLN A 366 -2.11 14.56 12.58
C GLN A 366 -3.32 15.23 13.27
N ALA A 367 -3.08 16.20 14.15
CA ALA A 367 -4.16 17.02 14.72
C ALA A 367 -4.83 17.96 13.70
N ARG A 368 -4.09 18.53 12.73
CA ARG A 368 -4.68 19.31 11.63
C ARG A 368 -5.53 18.46 10.69
N LEU A 369 -5.07 17.27 10.33
CA LEU A 369 -5.83 16.31 9.53
C LEU A 369 -7.16 15.96 10.21
N LEU A 370 -7.11 15.58 11.49
CA LEU A 370 -8.31 15.29 12.28
C LEU A 370 -9.24 16.51 12.43
N GLY A 371 -8.70 17.73 12.47
CA GLY A 371 -9.48 18.96 12.45
C GLY A 371 -10.22 19.18 11.13
N ALA A 372 -9.57 18.95 9.99
CA ALA A 372 -10.24 19.03 8.69
C ALA A 372 -11.34 17.97 8.55
N GLU A 373 -11.11 16.75 9.03
CA GLU A 373 -12.12 15.68 9.08
C GLU A 373 -13.32 16.01 9.97
N LEU A 374 -13.07 16.59 11.14
CA LEU A 374 -14.11 17.05 12.06
C LEU A 374 -14.98 18.10 11.37
N GLU A 375 -14.39 19.16 10.82
CA GLU A 375 -15.17 20.23 10.20
C GLU A 375 -15.90 19.77 8.93
N LEU A 376 -15.32 18.83 8.16
CA LEU A 376 -16.04 18.11 7.10
C LEU A 376 -17.22 17.26 7.63
N ALA A 377 -17.10 16.61 8.79
CA ALA A 377 -18.22 15.91 9.41
C ALA A 377 -19.30 16.88 9.93
N ALA A 378 -18.89 18.06 10.41
CA ALA A 378 -19.79 19.12 10.88
C ALA A 378 -20.49 19.90 9.74
N GLY A 379 -20.07 19.71 8.49
CA GLY A 379 -20.61 20.43 7.33
C GLY A 379 -19.86 21.72 6.97
N ASP A 380 -18.87 22.13 7.78
CA ASP A 380 -18.13 23.39 7.64
C ASP A 380 -16.88 23.22 6.75
N ALA A 381 -17.11 23.20 5.44
CA ALA A 381 -16.03 23.12 4.45
C ALA A 381 -15.03 24.30 4.52
N PRO A 382 -15.45 25.57 4.75
CA PRO A 382 -14.51 26.67 4.98
C PRO A 382 -13.58 26.46 6.17
N ALA A 383 -14.08 26.01 7.33
CA ALA A 383 -13.24 25.72 8.49
C ALA A 383 -12.30 24.54 8.24
N ALA A 384 -12.76 23.51 7.51
CA ALA A 384 -11.90 22.40 7.08
C ALA A 384 -10.73 22.89 6.21
N LEU A 385 -10.97 23.84 5.30
CA LEU A 385 -9.90 24.44 4.49
C LEU A 385 -8.90 25.23 5.33
N THR A 386 -9.30 25.87 6.42
CA THR A 386 -8.38 26.53 7.36
C THR A 386 -7.37 25.56 7.97
N TYR A 387 -7.80 24.36 8.37
CA TYR A 387 -6.88 23.31 8.87
C TYR A 387 -5.86 22.83 7.82
N LEU A 388 -6.21 22.94 6.53
CA LEU A 388 -5.41 22.49 5.38
C LEU A 388 -4.61 23.64 4.72
N GLN A 389 -4.62 24.85 5.28
CA GLN A 389 -3.80 25.96 4.79
C GLN A 389 -2.31 25.61 4.88
N GLY A 390 -1.57 25.91 3.81
CA GLY A 390 -0.13 25.64 3.71
C GLY A 390 0.27 24.17 3.48
N SER A 391 -0.66 23.21 3.51
CA SER A 391 -0.33 21.78 3.30
C SER A 391 -0.34 21.32 1.85
N VAL A 392 -0.94 22.08 0.93
CA VAL A 392 -0.89 21.81 -0.51
C VAL A 392 -0.14 22.95 -1.16
N VAL A 393 1.11 22.71 -1.55
CA VAL A 393 1.82 23.62 -2.45
C VAL A 393 1.32 23.33 -3.86
N THR A 394 0.45 24.19 -4.36
CA THR A 394 0.01 24.18 -5.75
C THR A 394 1.20 24.47 -6.66
N GLU A 395 1.43 23.62 -7.67
CA GLU A 395 2.35 23.93 -8.77
C GLU A 395 1.95 25.29 -9.37
N GLY A 396 2.77 26.31 -9.14
CA GLY A 396 2.42 27.72 -9.38
C GLY A 396 2.83 28.68 -8.27
N SER A 397 3.12 28.21 -7.05
CA SER A 397 3.56 29.09 -5.94
C SER A 397 4.99 29.63 -6.06
N GLY A 398 5.71 29.33 -7.14
CA GLY A 398 7.06 29.83 -7.42
C GLY A 398 8.18 29.31 -6.50
N VAL A 399 7.92 28.30 -5.66
CA VAL A 399 8.90 27.72 -4.73
C VAL A 399 9.47 26.41 -5.31
N PRO A 400 10.64 26.42 -5.97
CA PRO A 400 11.29 25.19 -6.42
C PRO A 400 11.67 24.32 -5.21
N GLY A 401 11.37 23.02 -5.29
CA GLY A 401 11.68 22.05 -4.23
C GLY A 401 10.60 21.88 -3.15
N ALA A 402 9.40 22.45 -3.33
CA ALA A 402 8.26 22.12 -2.48
C ALA A 402 7.86 20.63 -2.64
N PRO A 403 7.58 19.90 -1.54
CA PRO A 403 7.13 18.52 -1.62
C PRO A 403 5.75 18.42 -2.29
N ALA A 404 5.54 17.35 -3.06
CA ALA A 404 4.24 17.02 -3.63
C ALA A 404 3.18 16.91 -2.51
N PRO A 405 1.91 17.29 -2.76
CA PRO A 405 0.87 17.27 -1.74
C PRO A 405 0.65 15.84 -1.23
N ALA A 406 0.73 15.69 0.09
CA ALA A 406 0.49 14.44 0.77
C ALA A 406 -0.96 13.94 0.57
N ARG A 407 -1.13 12.62 0.47
CA ARG A 407 -2.39 11.98 0.09
C ARG A 407 -3.59 12.40 0.97
N PRO A 408 -3.48 12.46 2.30
CA PRO A 408 -4.60 12.85 3.16
C PRO A 408 -5.03 14.29 2.93
N GLU A 409 -4.10 15.24 2.90
CA GLU A 409 -4.43 16.66 2.67
C GLU A 409 -4.99 16.89 1.27
N MET A 410 -4.48 16.20 0.24
CA MET A 410 -5.03 16.26 -1.10
C MET A 410 -6.50 15.81 -1.12
N LEU A 411 -6.82 14.65 -0.55
CA LEU A 411 -8.19 14.12 -0.51
C LEU A 411 -9.14 14.98 0.33
N LEU A 412 -8.72 15.42 1.53
CA LEU A 412 -9.53 16.25 2.41
C LEU A 412 -9.78 17.64 1.80
N ARG A 413 -8.76 18.23 1.13
CA ARG A 413 -8.91 19.50 0.42
C ARG A 413 -9.88 19.38 -0.75
N THR A 414 -9.78 18.31 -1.54
CA THR A 414 -10.75 18.03 -2.62
C THR A 414 -12.18 17.89 -2.08
N GLN A 415 -12.39 17.14 -0.99
CA GLN A 415 -13.71 17.01 -0.37
C GLN A 415 -14.30 18.34 0.10
N ALA A 416 -13.47 19.21 0.71
CA ALA A 416 -13.92 20.52 1.15
C ALA A 416 -14.27 21.43 -0.04
N LEU A 417 -13.41 21.49 -1.07
CA LEU A 417 -13.63 22.34 -2.24
C LEU A 417 -14.81 21.88 -3.11
N LEU A 418 -15.08 20.57 -3.17
CA LEU A 418 -16.26 20.04 -3.87
C LEU A 418 -17.55 20.58 -3.25
N ARG A 419 -17.61 20.73 -1.92
CA ARG A 419 -18.76 21.30 -1.21
C ARG A 419 -18.92 22.81 -1.42
N THR A 420 -17.83 23.54 -1.70
CA THR A 420 -17.87 24.98 -1.96
C THR A 420 -17.95 25.35 -3.45
N GLY A 421 -18.02 24.36 -4.35
CA GLY A 421 -18.01 24.59 -5.80
C GLY A 421 -16.65 24.98 -6.39
N ALA A 422 -15.58 24.89 -5.60
CA ALA A 422 -14.25 25.42 -5.91
C ALA A 422 -13.22 24.32 -6.23
N ALA A 423 -13.63 23.07 -6.46
CA ALA A 423 -12.70 21.96 -6.65
C ALA A 423 -11.89 22.01 -7.97
N GLY A 424 -12.13 23.03 -8.80
CA GLY A 424 -11.38 23.38 -10.00
C GLY A 424 -9.87 23.22 -9.85
N GLU A 425 -9.30 23.81 -8.79
CA GLU A 425 -7.85 23.80 -8.49
C GLU A 425 -7.26 22.41 -8.25
N MET A 426 -8.06 21.41 -7.87
CA MET A 426 -7.57 20.07 -7.53
C MET A 426 -7.36 19.17 -8.74
N ALA A 427 -7.86 19.53 -9.93
CA ALA A 427 -7.74 18.68 -11.12
C ALA A 427 -6.27 18.38 -11.47
N GLY A 428 -5.39 19.38 -11.42
CA GLY A 428 -3.95 19.22 -11.67
C GLY A 428 -3.28 18.30 -10.65
N PRO A 429 -3.29 18.61 -9.34
CA PRO A 429 -2.70 17.77 -8.29
C PRO A 429 -3.18 16.32 -8.31
N LEU A 430 -4.48 16.09 -8.45
CA LEU A 430 -5.06 14.74 -8.52
C LEU A 430 -4.61 14.00 -9.79
N GLN A 431 -4.54 14.68 -10.94
CA GLN A 431 -4.05 14.10 -12.19
C GLN A 431 -2.57 13.72 -12.11
N THR A 432 -1.72 14.56 -11.51
CA THR A 432 -0.30 14.28 -11.28
C THR A 432 -0.11 13.09 -10.31
N TRP A 433 -0.95 12.97 -9.28
CA TRP A 433 -0.95 11.82 -8.39
C TRP A 433 -1.25 10.51 -9.11
N VAL A 434 -2.37 10.41 -9.82
CA VAL A 434 -2.78 9.15 -10.47
C VAL A 434 -1.89 8.75 -11.66
N ALA A 435 -1.12 9.68 -12.22
CA ALA A 435 -0.08 9.37 -13.22
C ALA A 435 1.09 8.57 -12.62
N THR A 436 1.36 8.73 -11.32
CA THR A 436 2.42 8.00 -10.58
C THR A 436 1.86 6.90 -9.68
N HIS A 437 0.58 7.00 -9.29
CA HIS A 437 -0.14 6.05 -8.44
C HIS A 437 -1.43 5.56 -9.13
N PRO A 438 -1.33 4.88 -10.29
CA PRO A 438 -2.50 4.52 -11.11
C PRO A 438 -3.47 3.54 -10.45
N ARG A 439 -3.08 2.89 -9.35
CA ARG A 439 -3.93 2.00 -8.53
C ARG A 439 -4.69 2.72 -7.40
N ASP A 440 -4.50 4.03 -7.24
CA ASP A 440 -5.24 4.80 -6.23
C ASP A 440 -6.67 5.13 -6.69
N ALA A 441 -7.56 4.15 -6.52
CA ALA A 441 -8.95 4.25 -6.92
C ALA A 441 -9.73 5.40 -6.26
N THR A 442 -9.33 5.80 -5.04
CA THR A 442 -10.00 6.86 -4.29
C THR A 442 -9.60 8.24 -4.81
N VAL A 443 -8.34 8.42 -5.21
CA VAL A 443 -7.92 9.64 -5.91
C VAL A 443 -8.50 9.71 -7.33
N TRP A 444 -8.60 8.59 -8.05
CA TRP A 444 -9.36 8.54 -9.31
C TRP A 444 -10.83 8.97 -9.12
N GLN A 445 -11.51 8.45 -8.10
CA GLN A 445 -12.91 8.82 -7.82
C GLN A 445 -13.05 10.30 -7.41
N ALA A 446 -12.07 10.85 -6.69
CA ALA A 446 -12.03 12.28 -6.37
C ALA A 446 -11.84 13.13 -7.63
N LEU A 447 -10.93 12.74 -8.53
CA LEU A 447 -10.69 13.39 -9.82
C LEU A 447 -11.94 13.35 -10.73
N ALA A 448 -12.68 12.23 -10.74
CA ALA A 448 -13.96 12.12 -11.43
C ALA A 448 -14.98 13.17 -10.93
N GLN A 449 -15.13 13.31 -9.61
CA GLN A 449 -16.03 14.30 -9.00
C GLN A 449 -15.61 15.75 -9.33
N VAL A 450 -14.30 16.03 -9.35
CA VAL A 450 -13.76 17.34 -9.74
C VAL A 450 -14.09 17.66 -11.20
N TRP A 451 -13.85 16.74 -12.13
CA TRP A 451 -14.19 16.94 -13.53
C TRP A 451 -15.70 17.03 -13.78
N GLN A 452 -16.51 16.29 -13.03
CA GLN A 452 -17.97 16.40 -13.08
C GLN A 452 -18.45 17.79 -12.64
N GLN A 453 -17.87 18.35 -11.56
CA GLN A 453 -18.15 19.73 -11.12
C GLN A 453 -17.71 20.79 -12.15
N GLN A 454 -16.66 20.51 -12.93
CA GLN A 454 -16.21 21.35 -14.05
C GLN A 454 -16.99 21.12 -15.37
N GLY A 455 -18.00 20.24 -15.39
CA GLY A 455 -18.75 19.87 -16.59
C GLY A 455 -17.98 19.00 -17.61
N GLN A 456 -16.76 18.55 -17.28
CA GLN A 456 -15.89 17.74 -18.14
C GLN A 456 -16.29 16.27 -18.12
N SER A 457 -17.52 15.99 -18.58
CA SER A 457 -18.23 14.72 -18.42
C SER A 457 -17.46 13.51 -18.97
N LEU A 458 -16.78 13.65 -20.13
CA LEU A 458 -15.95 12.58 -20.71
C LEU A 458 -14.76 12.19 -19.82
N ARG A 459 -14.09 13.20 -19.25
CA ARG A 459 -12.98 12.98 -18.32
C ARG A 459 -13.47 12.37 -17.01
N ALA A 460 -14.60 12.84 -16.50
CA ALA A 460 -15.21 12.30 -15.30
C ALA A 460 -15.52 10.80 -15.46
N VAL A 461 -16.22 10.41 -16.53
CA VAL A 461 -16.54 8.99 -16.81
C VAL A 461 -15.28 8.15 -17.04
N ARG A 462 -14.23 8.68 -17.68
CA ARG A 462 -12.92 8.01 -17.76
C ARG A 462 -12.32 7.76 -16.38
N ALA A 463 -12.31 8.75 -15.49
CA ALA A 463 -11.76 8.61 -14.14
C ALA A 463 -12.57 7.60 -13.28
N GLU A 464 -13.90 7.55 -13.42
CA GLU A 464 -14.72 6.51 -12.79
C GLU A 464 -14.32 5.10 -13.29
N ALA A 465 -14.11 4.95 -14.60
CA ALA A 465 -13.70 3.67 -15.18
C ALA A 465 -12.32 3.22 -14.69
N GLU A 466 -11.35 4.15 -14.59
CA GLU A 466 -10.03 3.86 -14.00
C GLU A 466 -10.12 3.55 -12.50
N ALA A 467 -11.00 4.20 -11.73
CA ALA A 467 -11.23 3.87 -10.33
C ALA A 467 -11.72 2.41 -10.13
N HIS A 468 -12.62 1.94 -11.00
CA HIS A 468 -13.04 0.54 -11.00
C HIS A 468 -11.90 -0.42 -11.41
N ALA A 469 -11.14 -0.07 -12.46
CA ALA A 469 -10.01 -0.88 -12.93
C ALA A 469 -8.88 -0.98 -11.88
N ALA A 470 -8.64 0.09 -11.12
CA ALA A 470 -7.71 0.13 -10.01
C ALA A 470 -8.06 -0.88 -8.90
N ARG A 471 -9.35 -1.08 -8.61
CA ARG A 471 -9.87 -2.10 -7.66
C ARG A 471 -10.12 -3.47 -8.28
N TYR A 472 -9.59 -3.75 -9.48
CA TYR A 472 -9.76 -5.02 -10.20
C TYR A 472 -11.23 -5.34 -10.57
N ASP A 473 -12.13 -4.35 -10.53
CA ASP A 473 -13.51 -4.50 -11.01
C ASP A 473 -13.60 -4.18 -12.51
N TYR A 474 -12.97 -5.04 -13.31
CA TYR A 474 -12.88 -4.86 -14.77
C TYR A 474 -14.24 -4.89 -15.48
N ALA A 475 -15.27 -5.49 -14.87
CA ALA A 475 -16.62 -5.45 -15.42
C ALA A 475 -17.21 -4.04 -15.30
N ALA A 476 -17.24 -3.47 -14.09
CA ALA A 476 -17.73 -2.11 -13.87
C ALA A 476 -16.89 -1.05 -14.62
N ALA A 477 -15.58 -1.28 -14.76
CA ALA A 477 -14.70 -0.43 -15.57
C ALA A 477 -15.07 -0.46 -17.06
N VAL A 478 -15.30 -1.64 -17.65
CA VAL A 478 -15.75 -1.79 -19.05
C VAL A 478 -17.08 -1.09 -19.30
N ASP A 479 -18.04 -1.21 -18.39
CA ASP A 479 -19.35 -0.55 -18.51
C ASP A 479 -19.22 0.98 -18.47
N ARG A 480 -18.36 1.52 -17.59
CA ARG A 480 -18.05 2.96 -17.54
C ARG A 480 -17.32 3.45 -18.79
N PHE A 481 -16.33 2.72 -19.28
CA PHE A 481 -15.65 3.08 -20.54
C PHE A 481 -16.62 3.06 -21.74
N LYS A 482 -17.57 2.11 -21.81
CA LYS A 482 -18.61 2.08 -22.84
C LYS A 482 -19.57 3.27 -22.76
N ALA A 483 -19.99 3.66 -21.55
CA ALA A 483 -20.73 4.91 -21.34
C ALA A 483 -19.92 6.14 -21.81
N GLY A 484 -18.60 6.13 -21.62
CA GLY A 484 -17.68 7.14 -22.15
C GLY A 484 -17.64 7.18 -23.68
N GLN A 485 -17.59 6.02 -24.35
CA GLN A 485 -17.67 5.96 -25.83
C GLN A 485 -19.00 6.51 -26.36
N ASP A 486 -20.13 6.15 -25.73
CA ASP A 486 -21.44 6.62 -26.16
C ASP A 486 -21.65 8.12 -25.89
N LEU A 487 -20.99 8.67 -24.86
CA LEU A 487 -20.92 10.10 -24.63
C LEU A 487 -20.05 10.80 -25.69
N ALA A 488 -18.88 10.23 -26.04
CA ALA A 488 -17.99 10.77 -27.06
C ALA A 488 -18.68 10.86 -28.44
N ARG A 489 -19.43 9.83 -28.83
CA ARG A 489 -20.23 9.80 -30.08
C ARG A 489 -21.31 10.88 -30.15
N ARG A 490 -21.76 11.41 -29.00
CA ARG A 490 -22.78 12.47 -28.91
C ARG A 490 -22.16 13.87 -28.77
N SER A 491 -20.86 13.96 -28.48
CA SER A 491 -20.15 15.24 -28.41
C SER A 491 -19.68 15.68 -29.79
N SER A 492 -19.77 16.99 -30.04
CA SER A 492 -19.19 17.66 -31.21
C SER A 492 -18.01 18.57 -30.84
N ALA A 493 -17.50 18.51 -29.60
CA ALA A 493 -16.43 19.39 -29.13
C ALA A 493 -15.06 18.90 -29.60
N ALA A 494 -14.29 19.78 -30.25
CA ALA A 494 -12.98 19.43 -30.82
C ALA A 494 -11.93 19.01 -29.78
N GLY A 495 -12.12 19.33 -28.49
CA GLY A 495 -11.24 18.87 -27.41
C GLY A 495 -11.43 17.39 -27.03
N ASP A 496 -12.57 16.79 -27.39
CA ASP A 496 -12.98 15.48 -26.90
C ASP A 496 -12.35 14.31 -27.67
N TYR A 497 -11.79 14.55 -28.87
CA TYR A 497 -11.13 13.51 -29.68
C TYR A 497 -9.98 12.81 -28.94
N ILE A 498 -9.23 13.54 -28.12
CA ILE A 498 -8.12 12.97 -27.33
C ILE A 498 -8.67 12.06 -26.23
N GLU A 499 -9.66 12.52 -25.47
CA GLU A 499 -10.28 11.73 -24.40
C GLU A 499 -11.00 10.50 -24.96
N ALA A 500 -11.69 10.63 -26.09
CA ALA A 500 -12.33 9.51 -26.80
C ALA A 500 -11.29 8.45 -27.24
N SER A 501 -10.15 8.87 -27.79
CA SER A 501 -9.05 7.96 -28.17
C SER A 501 -8.44 7.24 -26.97
N ILE A 502 -8.30 7.92 -25.83
CA ILE A 502 -7.85 7.32 -24.57
C ILE A 502 -8.88 6.30 -24.07
N ILE A 503 -10.18 6.65 -24.06
CA ILE A 503 -11.28 5.75 -23.66
C ILE A 503 -11.31 4.50 -24.54
N ASP A 504 -11.22 4.63 -25.86
CA ASP A 504 -11.16 3.52 -26.81
C ASP A 504 -9.97 2.57 -26.53
N THR A 505 -8.80 3.15 -26.27
CA THR A 505 -7.57 2.39 -26.00
C THR A 505 -7.65 1.66 -24.65
N ARG A 506 -8.12 2.35 -23.61
CA ARG A 506 -8.26 1.79 -22.26
C ARG A 506 -9.38 0.76 -22.18
N LEU A 507 -10.50 0.95 -22.88
CA LEU A 507 -11.57 -0.05 -23.00
C LEU A 507 -11.01 -1.37 -23.54
N ARG A 508 -10.28 -1.34 -24.66
CA ARG A 508 -9.70 -2.56 -25.26
C ARG A 508 -8.73 -3.28 -24.30
N ALA A 509 -7.92 -2.51 -23.56
CA ALA A 509 -7.01 -3.06 -22.56
C ALA A 509 -7.77 -3.73 -21.40
N VAL A 510 -8.80 -3.08 -20.85
CA VAL A 510 -9.58 -3.62 -19.73
C VAL A 510 -10.52 -4.75 -20.18
N GLU A 511 -11.00 -4.75 -21.41
CA GLU A 511 -11.69 -5.91 -22.00
C GLU A 511 -10.77 -7.13 -22.15
N SER A 512 -9.47 -6.96 -22.36
CA SER A 512 -8.50 -8.07 -22.30
C SER A 512 -8.41 -8.62 -20.87
N LEU A 513 -8.20 -7.74 -19.89
CA LEU A 513 -8.12 -8.12 -18.47
C LEU A 513 -9.41 -8.80 -17.97
N LEU A 514 -10.58 -8.35 -18.43
CA LEU A 514 -11.87 -8.98 -18.13
C LEU A 514 -12.01 -10.37 -18.77
N LYS A 515 -11.52 -10.56 -20.00
CA LYS A 515 -11.51 -11.88 -20.68
C LYS A 515 -10.56 -12.86 -19.99
N GLU A 516 -9.36 -12.41 -19.62
CA GLU A 516 -8.41 -13.20 -18.81
C GLU A 516 -9.04 -13.60 -17.48
N GLN A 517 -9.61 -12.64 -16.75
CA GLN A 517 -10.32 -12.89 -15.49
C GLN A 517 -11.50 -13.87 -15.64
N ALA A 518 -12.17 -13.88 -16.79
CA ALA A 518 -13.28 -14.80 -17.07
C ALA A 518 -12.78 -16.22 -17.43
N ALA A 519 -11.63 -16.34 -18.08
CA ALA A 519 -10.99 -17.61 -18.42
C ALA A 519 -10.31 -18.30 -17.21
N GLU A 520 -10.11 -17.57 -16.12
CA GLU A 520 -9.53 -18.05 -14.85
C GLU A 520 -10.58 -18.45 -13.78
N ARG A 521 -11.85 -18.55 -14.18
CA ARG A 521 -12.99 -19.08 -13.41
C ARG A 521 -13.29 -20.53 -13.77
#